data_AF-A0A435AI58-F1
#
_entry.id   AF-A0A435AI58-F1
#
_cell.length_a   1.000
_cell.length_b   1.000
_cell.length_c   1.000
_cell.angle_alpha   90.00
_cell.angle_beta   90.00
_cell.angle_gamma   90.00
#
_symmetry.space_group_name_H-M   'P 1'
#
loop_
_entity.id
_entity.type
_entity.pdbx_description
1 polymer ?
#
loop_
_entity_poly.entity_id
_entity_poly.type
_entity_poly.pdbx_seq_one_letter_code
_entity_poly.pdbx_strand_id
1 'polypeptide(L)'
;MTQRPTSSGNRGLAGRLALSRLATRSSMVVERGWPLLLPLLILAGLFLSISWLGLFPLLPDVARIGVLIVFAIAALAALYPLSVFRLPTAAEIDRRIEAANELLHSPVQVQTDRPSGQESIFSQALWREHQKRMAERLGSLGADRPRARVPERDRWGLRAVAALLLVTAFAFSFGPSGGRISDGFVARAARDAVPPRIDAWVTPPAYTGKPPLFLTADANQAAATFTVPQGSDVSLRVTGGSGEETLSFADKDGNARAIDPAGPQAAKPVSTAAPKVRQFTGKLTGDGVLTLKSGEDDLGHWAFAVIPDKPPAIRFAGGLSGITAKAQWP
;
A
#
# COMPACT_ATOMS: atom_id res chain seq x y z
N MET A 1 79.29 2.59 -17.69
CA MET A 1 78.28 1.69 -17.09
C MET A 1 77.09 2.53 -16.63
N THR A 2 76.04 2.60 -17.44
CA THR A 2 74.82 3.37 -17.15
C THR A 2 73.85 2.49 -16.37
N GLN A 3 73.64 2.81 -15.08
CA GLN A 3 72.60 2.17 -14.27
C GLN A 3 71.22 2.55 -14.81
N ARG A 4 70.39 1.56 -15.15
CA ARG A 4 68.98 1.77 -15.50
C ARG A 4 68.16 2.03 -14.21
N PRO A 5 67.25 3.01 -14.19
CA PRO A 5 66.41 3.28 -13.03
C PRO A 5 65.36 2.18 -12.86
N THR A 6 65.34 1.55 -11.68
CA THR A 6 64.40 0.49 -11.24
C THR A 6 63.00 1.02 -10.89
N SER A 7 62.59 2.17 -11.43
CA SER A 7 61.37 2.89 -11.02
C SER A 7 60.06 2.20 -11.44
N SER A 8 60.11 1.27 -12.40
CA SER A 8 58.94 0.57 -12.93
C SER A 8 58.35 -0.45 -11.93
N GLY A 9 59.19 -1.13 -11.14
CA GLY A 9 58.72 -2.10 -10.14
C GLY A 9 57.92 -1.46 -8.99
N ASN A 10 58.26 -0.23 -8.61
CA ASN A 10 57.65 0.45 -7.46
C ASN A 10 56.21 0.91 -7.73
N ARG A 11 55.89 1.30 -8.98
CA ARG A 11 54.51 1.69 -9.36
C ARG A 11 53.55 0.50 -9.40
N GLY A 12 54.03 -0.66 -9.87
CA GLY A 12 53.24 -1.90 -9.88
C GLY A 12 52.94 -2.41 -8.47
N LEU A 13 53.92 -2.31 -7.57
CA LEU A 13 53.76 -2.68 -6.16
C LEU A 13 52.78 -1.76 -5.43
N ALA A 14 52.89 -0.43 -5.62
CA ALA A 14 51.99 0.56 -5.04
C ALA A 14 50.53 0.37 -5.48
N GLY A 15 50.29 0.04 -6.76
CA GLY A 15 48.94 -0.27 -7.27
C GLY A 15 48.33 -1.53 -6.68
N ARG A 16 49.13 -2.61 -6.53
CA ARG A 16 48.70 -3.86 -5.88
C ARG A 16 48.39 -3.67 -4.40
N LEU A 17 49.18 -2.84 -3.70
CA LEU A 17 48.93 -2.43 -2.32
C LEU A 17 47.66 -1.58 -2.17
N ALA A 18 47.39 -0.68 -3.11
CA ALA A 18 46.16 0.12 -3.10
C ALA A 18 44.91 -0.74 -3.32
N LEU A 19 44.98 -1.70 -4.25
CA LEU A 19 43.89 -2.65 -4.51
C LEU A 19 43.66 -3.59 -3.32
N SER A 20 44.71 -4.10 -2.68
CA SER A 20 44.58 -4.95 -1.48
C SER A 20 44.03 -4.18 -0.28
N ARG A 21 44.45 -2.91 -0.09
CA ARG A 21 43.87 -2.00 0.91
C ARG A 21 42.40 -1.71 0.64
N LEU A 22 42.00 -1.46 -0.60
CA LEU A 22 40.60 -1.26 -0.98
C LEU A 22 39.77 -2.53 -0.73
N ALA A 23 40.27 -3.70 -1.14
CA ALA A 23 39.58 -4.97 -0.93
C ALA A 23 39.42 -5.28 0.58
N THR A 24 40.46 -5.06 1.38
CA THR A 24 40.44 -5.26 2.83
C THR A 24 39.52 -4.26 3.52
N ARG A 25 39.53 -2.99 3.08
CA ARG A 25 38.60 -1.96 3.58
C ARG A 25 37.16 -2.31 3.26
N SER A 26 36.86 -2.71 2.03
CA SER A 26 35.52 -3.16 1.63
C SER A 26 35.08 -4.38 2.42
N SER A 27 35.96 -5.37 2.59
CA SER A 27 35.72 -6.55 3.43
C SER A 27 35.40 -6.16 4.88
N MET A 28 36.20 -5.27 5.50
CA MET A 28 35.95 -4.76 6.85
C MET A 28 34.65 -3.96 6.97
N VAL A 29 34.33 -3.13 5.97
CA VAL A 29 33.09 -2.35 5.95
C VAL A 29 31.89 -3.26 5.81
N VAL A 30 31.97 -4.29 4.97
CA VAL A 30 30.91 -5.30 4.84
C VAL A 30 30.80 -6.12 6.12
N GLU A 31 31.90 -6.59 6.71
CA GLU A 31 31.88 -7.35 7.96
C GLU A 31 31.37 -6.53 9.15
N ARG A 32 31.69 -5.23 9.23
CA ARG A 32 31.18 -4.34 10.28
C ARG A 32 29.76 -3.89 9.99
N GLY A 33 29.40 -3.61 8.74
CA GLY A 33 28.09 -3.09 8.35
C GLY A 33 27.00 -4.17 8.30
N TRP A 34 27.35 -5.40 7.95
CA TRP A 34 26.41 -6.52 7.86
C TRP A 34 25.66 -6.78 9.17
N PRO A 35 26.32 -6.88 10.35
CA PRO A 35 25.63 -7.00 11.65
C PRO A 35 24.68 -5.85 11.97
N LEU A 36 24.92 -4.65 11.45
CA LEU A 36 24.05 -3.49 11.66
C LEU A 36 22.84 -3.48 10.72
N LEU A 37 23.00 -3.98 9.50
CA LEU A 37 21.91 -4.08 8.52
C LEU A 37 20.97 -5.26 8.80
N LEU A 38 21.47 -6.33 9.44
CA LEU A 38 20.68 -7.50 9.80
C LEU A 38 19.39 -7.21 10.59
N PRO A 39 19.40 -6.45 11.72
CA PRO A 39 18.17 -6.15 12.45
C PRO A 39 17.17 -5.36 11.62
N LEU A 40 17.64 -4.45 10.75
CA LEU A 40 16.77 -3.70 9.83
C LEU A 40 16.08 -4.63 8.83
N LEU A 41 16.83 -5.55 8.22
CA LEU A 41 16.29 -6.51 7.26
C LEU A 41 15.30 -7.49 7.90
N ILE A 42 15.59 -7.96 9.13
CA ILE A 42 14.67 -8.82 9.88
C ILE A 42 13.38 -8.07 10.20
N LEU A 43 13.48 -6.82 10.66
CA LEU A 43 12.33 -6.00 10.99
C LEU A 43 11.47 -5.71 9.74
N ALA A 44 12.11 -5.34 8.64
CA ALA A 44 11.44 -5.12 7.36
C ALA A 44 10.76 -6.41 6.86
N GLY A 45 11.44 -7.56 6.95
CA GLY A 45 10.88 -8.85 6.58
C GLY A 45 9.70 -9.26 7.45
N LEU A 46 9.75 -9.00 8.75
CA LEU A 46 8.65 -9.27 9.68
C LEU A 46 7.44 -8.38 9.38
N PHE A 47 7.67 -7.09 9.12
CA PHE A 47 6.62 -6.15 8.73
C PHE A 47 5.94 -6.56 7.42
N LEU A 48 6.73 -6.94 6.40
CA LEU A 48 6.21 -7.47 5.14
C LEU A 48 5.40 -8.75 5.36
N SER A 49 5.90 -9.66 6.21
CA SER A 49 5.22 -10.91 6.51
C SER A 49 3.84 -10.67 7.13
N ILE A 50 3.77 -9.79 8.13
CA ILE A 50 2.51 -9.43 8.80
C ILE A 50 1.55 -8.73 7.82
N SER A 51 2.09 -7.90 6.93
CA SER A 51 1.32 -7.21 5.88
C SER A 51 0.71 -8.22 4.90
N TRP A 52 1.52 -9.13 4.35
CA TRP A 52 1.09 -10.11 3.36
C TRP A 52 0.19 -11.21 3.92
N LEU A 53 0.35 -11.56 5.19
CA LEU A 53 -0.58 -12.45 5.89
C LEU A 53 -1.95 -11.80 6.14
N GLY A 54 -2.12 -10.51 5.88
CA GLY A 54 -3.42 -9.83 6.04
C GLY A 54 -3.83 -9.64 7.50
N LEU A 55 -2.87 -9.50 8.42
CA LEU A 55 -3.17 -9.29 9.83
C LEU A 55 -3.77 -7.89 10.10
N PHE A 56 -3.36 -6.86 9.35
CA PHE A 56 -3.85 -5.49 9.52
C PHE A 56 -5.36 -5.33 9.31
N PRO A 57 -5.99 -5.94 8.28
CA PRO A 57 -7.44 -5.99 8.13
C PRO A 57 -8.20 -6.63 9.30
N LEU A 58 -7.58 -7.54 10.06
CA LEU A 58 -8.24 -8.25 11.17
C LEU A 58 -8.17 -7.46 12.49
N LEU A 59 -7.25 -6.50 12.60
CA LEU A 59 -7.01 -5.74 13.82
C LEU A 59 -7.95 -4.52 13.93
N PRO A 60 -8.44 -4.18 15.14
CA PRO A 60 -9.05 -2.88 15.42
C PRO A 60 -8.08 -1.73 15.14
N ASP A 61 -8.58 -0.55 14.79
CA ASP A 61 -7.74 0.60 14.40
C ASP A 61 -6.69 0.97 15.47
N VAL A 62 -7.03 0.88 16.77
CA VAL A 62 -6.10 1.13 17.88
C VAL A 62 -4.96 0.11 17.91
N ALA A 63 -5.27 -1.18 17.70
CA ALA A 63 -4.27 -2.24 17.69
C ALA A 63 -3.37 -2.14 16.46
N ARG A 64 -3.93 -1.78 15.28
CA ARG A 64 -3.15 -1.50 14.07
C ARG A 64 -2.14 -0.38 14.31
N ILE A 65 -2.58 0.75 14.87
CA ILE A 65 -1.71 1.88 15.20
C ILE A 65 -0.63 1.48 16.21
N GLY A 66 -1.00 0.71 17.25
CA GLY A 66 -0.05 0.19 18.23
C GLY A 66 1.06 -0.65 17.60
N VAL A 67 0.70 -1.58 16.70
CA VAL A 67 1.67 -2.38 15.96
C VAL A 67 2.59 -1.51 15.09
N LEU A 68 2.03 -0.52 14.38
CA LEU A 68 2.82 0.42 13.58
C LEU A 68 3.81 1.23 14.42
N ILE A 69 3.39 1.71 15.59
CA ILE A 69 4.25 2.45 16.51
C ILE A 69 5.40 1.56 17.02
N VAL A 70 5.11 0.31 17.39
CA VAL A 70 6.15 -0.64 17.81
C VAL A 70 7.16 -0.88 16.69
N PHE A 71 6.69 -1.08 15.45
CA PHE A 71 7.59 -1.20 14.29
C PHE A 71 8.39 0.08 14.03
N ALA A 72 7.79 1.26 14.18
CA ALA A 72 8.48 2.54 14.00
C ALA A 72 9.59 2.74 15.06
N ILE A 73 9.30 2.45 16.33
CA ILE A 73 10.28 2.52 17.43
C ILE A 73 11.39 1.50 17.19
N ALA A 74 11.05 0.27 16.81
CA ALA A 74 12.04 -0.76 16.52
C ALA A 74 12.92 -0.40 15.31
N ALA A 75 12.35 0.25 14.29
CA ALA A 75 13.11 0.77 13.17
C ALA A 75 14.10 1.86 13.63
N LEU A 76 13.64 2.84 14.40
CA LEU A 76 14.51 3.88 14.97
C LEU A 76 15.63 3.29 15.83
N ALA A 77 15.31 2.30 16.67
CA ALA A 77 16.29 1.58 17.48
C ALA A 77 17.30 0.82 16.62
N ALA A 78 16.87 0.22 15.51
CA ALA A 78 17.75 -0.44 14.54
C ALA A 78 18.62 0.55 13.76
N LEU A 79 18.15 1.79 13.53
CA LEU A 79 18.94 2.86 12.90
C LEU A 79 19.99 3.47 13.83
N TYR A 80 19.79 3.43 15.16
CA TYR A 80 20.73 3.98 16.13
C TYR A 80 22.17 3.46 15.99
N PRO A 81 22.45 2.15 15.89
CA PRO A 81 23.82 1.68 15.70
C PRO A 81 24.43 2.13 14.36
N LEU A 82 23.61 2.33 13.31
CA LEU A 82 24.09 2.82 12.00
C LEU A 82 24.62 4.25 12.09
N SER A 83 24.05 5.10 12.96
CA SER A 83 24.54 6.47 13.15
C SER A 83 25.86 6.54 13.93
N VAL A 84 26.18 5.51 14.72
CA VAL A 84 27.44 5.38 15.48
C VAL A 84 28.52 4.62 14.70
N PHE A 85 28.24 4.26 13.42
CA PHE A 85 29.16 3.50 12.59
C PHE A 85 30.47 4.28 12.33
N ARG A 86 31.58 3.78 12.90
CA ARG A 86 32.91 4.31 12.65
C ARG A 86 33.56 3.57 11.48
N LEU A 87 33.91 4.32 10.43
CA LEU A 87 34.69 3.82 9.31
C LEU A 87 36.05 3.25 9.81
N PRO A 88 36.52 2.11 9.27
CA PRO A 88 37.82 1.57 9.63
C PRO A 88 38.94 2.56 9.33
N THR A 89 39.84 2.76 10.28
CA THR A 89 41.00 3.64 10.11
C THR A 89 42.08 2.95 9.26
N ALA A 90 42.91 3.73 8.55
CA ALA A 90 43.98 3.18 7.71
C ALA A 90 44.93 2.25 8.48
N ALA A 91 45.22 2.59 9.76
CA ALA A 91 46.05 1.78 10.64
C ALA A 91 45.44 0.41 10.99
N GLU A 92 44.11 0.32 11.13
CA GLU A 92 43.41 -0.96 11.35
C GLU A 92 43.49 -1.84 10.11
N ILE A 93 43.36 -1.26 8.92
CA ILE A 93 43.45 -1.95 7.63
C ILE A 93 44.85 -2.53 7.45
N ASP A 94 45.89 -1.73 7.70
CA ASP A 94 47.29 -2.16 7.57
C ASP A 94 47.61 -3.29 8.59
N ARG A 95 47.17 -3.18 9.85
CA ARG A 95 47.31 -4.27 10.85
C ARG A 95 46.64 -5.57 10.44
N ARG A 96 45.47 -5.51 9.77
CA ARG A 96 44.79 -6.74 9.31
C ARG A 96 45.49 -7.36 8.12
N ILE A 97 46.01 -6.56 7.20
CA ILE A 97 46.83 -7.06 6.08
C ILE A 97 48.07 -7.77 6.63
N GLU A 98 48.70 -7.21 7.67
CA GLU A 98 49.86 -7.82 8.34
C GLU A 98 49.51 -9.12 9.06
N ALA A 99 48.41 -9.14 9.83
CA ALA A 99 47.96 -10.34 10.54
C ALA A 99 47.50 -11.46 9.60
N ALA A 100 46.85 -11.13 8.48
CA ALA A 100 46.36 -12.11 7.51
C ALA A 100 47.47 -12.74 6.66
N ASN A 101 48.58 -12.05 6.48
CA ASN A 101 49.76 -12.54 5.76
C ASN A 101 50.86 -13.09 6.69
N GLU A 102 50.56 -13.25 7.99
CA GLU A 102 51.50 -13.73 9.01
C GLU A 102 52.84 -12.97 9.01
N LEU A 103 52.79 -11.68 8.69
CA LEU A 103 53.99 -10.85 8.57
C LEU A 103 54.54 -10.52 9.95
N LEU A 104 55.66 -11.15 10.31
CA LEU A 104 56.42 -10.80 11.51
C LEU A 104 56.95 -9.34 11.40
N HIS A 105 56.68 -8.53 12.42
CA HIS A 105 57.24 -7.17 12.65
C HIS A 105 56.68 -6.00 11.80
N SER A 106 55.41 -6.02 11.41
CA SER A 106 54.70 -4.86 10.83
C SER A 106 55.40 -4.11 9.67
N PRO A 107 55.78 -4.81 8.58
CA PRO A 107 56.53 -4.23 7.47
C PRO A 107 55.73 -3.22 6.63
N VAL A 108 54.39 -3.19 6.72
CA VAL A 108 53.56 -2.21 6.00
C VAL A 108 53.66 -0.85 6.67
N GLN A 109 53.68 -0.82 8.01
CA GLN A 109 53.86 0.39 8.79
C GLN A 109 55.25 1.03 8.56
N VAL A 110 56.30 0.22 8.39
CA VAL A 110 57.68 0.70 8.11
C VAL A 110 57.81 1.43 6.76
N GLN A 111 56.95 1.14 5.78
CA GLN A 111 56.96 1.86 4.51
C GLN A 111 56.34 3.27 4.58
N THR A 112 55.40 3.48 5.50
CA THR A 112 54.76 4.78 5.73
C THR A 112 55.39 5.56 6.88
N ASP A 113 56.24 4.91 7.67
CA ASP A 113 56.95 5.53 8.79
C ASP A 113 58.12 6.42 8.32
N ARG A 114 58.42 7.44 9.14
CA ARG A 114 59.54 8.36 8.91
C ARG A 114 60.53 8.24 10.05
N PRO A 115 61.84 8.21 9.76
CA PRO A 115 62.84 8.10 10.80
C PRO A 115 62.74 9.30 11.77
N SER A 116 62.52 9.03 13.05
CA SER A 116 62.55 10.04 14.10
C SER A 116 64.00 10.33 14.48
N GLY A 117 64.63 11.33 13.85
CA GLY A 117 66.00 11.73 14.13
C GLY A 117 66.52 12.84 13.20
N GLN A 118 67.74 13.35 13.47
CA GLN A 118 68.37 14.35 12.60
C GLN A 118 68.57 13.80 11.18
N GLU A 119 68.12 14.56 10.17
CA GLU A 119 68.14 14.16 8.76
C GLU A 119 69.56 14.19 8.15
N SER A 120 70.41 13.27 8.59
CA SER A 120 71.70 13.01 7.92
C SER A 120 71.49 12.18 6.65
N ILE A 121 72.24 12.50 5.60
CA ILE A 121 72.26 11.75 4.32
C ILE A 121 72.52 10.25 4.57
N PHE A 122 73.35 9.92 5.56
CA PHE A 122 73.65 8.55 5.94
C PHE A 122 72.46 7.83 6.58
N SER A 123 71.76 8.48 7.52
CA SER A 123 70.56 7.93 8.17
C SER A 123 69.44 7.67 7.16
N GLN A 124 69.26 8.56 6.18
CA GLN A 124 68.30 8.35 5.11
C GLN A 124 68.68 7.18 4.18
N ALA A 125 69.97 6.99 3.91
CA ALA A 125 70.43 5.86 3.10
C ALA A 125 70.20 4.52 3.80
N LEU A 126 70.49 4.45 5.11
CA LEU A 126 70.22 3.27 5.93
C LEU A 126 68.71 2.97 6.02
N TRP A 127 67.88 4.00 6.19
CA TRP A 127 66.43 3.86 6.19
C TRP A 127 65.89 3.32 4.86
N ARG A 128 66.38 3.84 3.73
CA ARG A 128 65.99 3.34 2.39
C ARG A 128 66.38 1.88 2.17
N GLU A 129 67.53 1.46 2.69
CA GLU A 129 67.98 0.07 2.61
C GLU A 129 67.12 -0.85 3.48
N HIS A 130 66.75 -0.40 4.69
CA HIS A 130 65.82 -1.12 5.56
C HIS A 130 64.42 -1.24 4.93
N GLN A 131 63.91 -0.16 4.33
CA GLN A 131 62.65 -0.17 3.58
C GLN A 131 62.71 -1.13 2.39
N LYS A 132 63.84 -1.19 1.67
CA LYS A 132 64.02 -2.13 0.56
C LYS A 132 63.99 -3.59 1.02
N ARG A 133 64.69 -3.93 2.11
CA ARG A 133 64.66 -5.29 2.70
C ARG A 133 63.27 -5.69 3.19
N MET A 134 62.48 -4.75 3.73
CA MET A 134 61.09 -5.01 4.13
C MET A 134 60.15 -5.11 2.92
N ALA A 135 60.40 -4.36 1.84
CA ALA A 135 59.62 -4.42 0.59
C ALA A 135 59.75 -5.78 -0.11
N GLU A 136 60.92 -6.42 -0.05
CA GLU A 136 61.13 -7.78 -0.59
C GLU A 136 60.27 -8.83 0.15
N ARG A 137 59.97 -8.62 1.43
CA ARG A 137 59.07 -9.48 2.23
C ARG A 137 57.58 -9.26 1.93
N LEU A 138 57.23 -8.18 1.23
CA LEU A 138 55.85 -7.84 0.82
C LEU A 138 55.48 -8.43 -0.55
N GLY A 139 56.40 -9.14 -1.22
CA GLY A 139 56.15 -9.77 -2.52
C GLY A 139 55.08 -10.87 -2.51
N SER A 140 54.77 -11.44 -1.34
CA SER A 140 53.80 -12.53 -1.14
C SER A 140 52.43 -12.09 -0.61
N LEU A 141 52.09 -10.80 -0.70
CA LEU A 141 50.81 -10.28 -0.19
C LEU A 141 49.59 -10.92 -0.87
N GLY A 142 48.90 -11.79 -0.15
CA GLY A 142 47.56 -12.26 -0.46
C GLY A 142 46.50 -11.29 0.08
N ALA A 143 45.41 -11.13 -0.67
CA ALA A 143 44.22 -10.46 -0.17
C ALA A 143 43.54 -11.36 0.88
N ASP A 144 43.37 -10.85 2.11
CA ASP A 144 42.65 -11.55 3.16
C ASP A 144 41.22 -11.84 2.73
N ARG A 145 40.73 -13.07 2.98
CA ARG A 145 39.35 -13.45 2.63
C ARG A 145 38.40 -12.92 3.71
N PRO A 146 37.22 -12.40 3.33
CA PRO A 146 36.23 -11.94 4.30
C PRO A 146 35.87 -13.07 5.26
N ARG A 147 36.14 -12.87 6.55
CA ARG A 147 35.73 -13.75 7.63
C ARG A 147 34.44 -13.18 8.19
N ALA A 148 33.34 -13.54 7.56
CA ALA A 148 32.01 -13.30 8.07
C ALA A 148 31.82 -14.14 9.36
N ARG A 149 32.14 -13.58 10.54
CA ARG A 149 31.83 -14.18 11.86
C ARG A 149 30.32 -14.15 12.16
N VAL A 150 29.53 -14.58 11.20
CA VAL A 150 28.06 -14.62 11.20
C VAL A 150 27.48 -15.75 12.06
N PRO A 151 28.17 -16.89 12.33
CA PRO A 151 27.63 -17.92 13.22
C PRO A 151 27.58 -17.54 14.71
N GLU A 152 28.50 -16.70 15.21
CA GLU A 152 28.64 -16.42 16.65
C GLU A 152 27.55 -15.49 17.22
N ARG A 153 26.86 -14.73 16.37
CA ARG A 153 25.92 -13.68 16.77
C ARG A 153 24.46 -14.14 16.87
N ASP A 154 24.10 -15.28 16.27
CA ASP A 154 22.72 -15.74 16.20
C ASP A 154 22.54 -17.13 16.84
N ARG A 155 22.53 -17.14 18.18
CA ARG A 155 22.39 -18.35 19.00
C ARG A 155 20.97 -18.95 18.97
N TRP A 156 19.96 -18.17 18.57
CA TRP A 156 18.55 -18.54 18.66
C TRP A 156 17.90 -18.76 17.29
N GLY A 157 18.60 -18.50 16.19
CA GLY A 157 18.12 -18.75 14.83
C GLY A 157 16.95 -17.84 14.41
N LEU A 158 16.75 -16.70 15.08
CA LEU A 158 15.67 -15.76 14.75
C LEU A 158 15.73 -15.32 13.28
N ARG A 159 16.93 -15.29 12.67
CA ARG A 159 17.09 -14.99 11.24
C ARG A 159 16.38 -16.00 10.34
N ALA A 160 16.47 -17.28 10.68
CA ALA A 160 15.90 -18.35 9.86
C ALA A 160 14.37 -18.32 9.96
N VAL A 161 13.84 -18.04 11.16
CA VAL A 161 12.40 -17.87 11.39
C VAL A 161 11.88 -16.67 10.59
N ALA A 162 12.56 -15.52 10.61
CA ALA A 162 12.15 -14.34 9.85
C ALA A 162 12.21 -14.58 8.33
N ALA A 163 13.24 -15.26 7.83
CA ALA A 163 13.35 -15.60 6.41
C ALA A 163 12.25 -16.59 5.98
N LEU A 164 11.98 -17.60 6.81
CA LEU A 164 10.94 -18.59 6.53
C LEU A 164 9.56 -17.96 6.57
N LEU A 165 9.27 -17.10 7.56
CA LEU A 165 8.05 -16.29 7.62
C LEU A 165 7.90 -15.43 6.36
N LEU A 166 8.96 -14.76 5.93
CA LEU A 166 8.93 -13.92 4.73
C LEU A 166 8.56 -14.73 3.47
N VAL A 167 9.19 -15.89 3.28
CA VAL A 167 8.91 -16.77 2.13
C VAL A 167 7.48 -17.31 2.19
N THR A 168 7.03 -17.76 3.36
CA THR A 168 5.66 -18.26 3.52
C THR A 168 4.61 -17.18 3.31
N ALA A 169 4.83 -15.98 3.84
CA ALA A 169 3.93 -14.84 3.67
C ALA A 169 3.92 -14.35 2.22
N PHE A 170 5.08 -14.33 1.55
CA PHE A 170 5.16 -14.00 0.13
C PHE A 170 4.37 -14.99 -0.73
N ALA A 171 4.52 -16.29 -0.48
CA ALA A 171 3.72 -17.32 -1.16
C ALA A 171 2.21 -17.15 -0.90
N PHE A 172 1.83 -16.84 0.34
CA PHE A 172 0.45 -16.58 0.73
C PHE A 172 -0.14 -15.31 0.09
N SER A 173 0.70 -14.30 -0.17
CA SER A 173 0.29 -13.02 -0.76
C SER A 173 -0.35 -13.16 -2.16
N PHE A 174 -0.06 -14.24 -2.89
CA PHE A 174 -0.68 -14.52 -4.19
C PHE A 174 -2.08 -15.12 -4.09
N GLY A 175 -2.54 -15.47 -2.88
CA GLY A 175 -3.88 -15.99 -2.63
C GLY A 175 -4.97 -14.91 -2.63
N PRO A 176 -6.25 -15.29 -2.79
CA PRO A 176 -7.38 -14.36 -2.73
C PRO A 176 -7.51 -13.61 -1.40
N SER A 177 -6.97 -14.18 -0.32
CA SER A 177 -6.96 -13.63 1.04
C SER A 177 -5.63 -12.96 1.42
N GLY A 178 -4.72 -12.75 0.47
CA GLY A 178 -3.44 -12.10 0.70
C GLY A 178 -3.61 -10.61 1.02
N GLY A 179 -2.97 -10.15 2.10
CA GLY A 179 -2.97 -8.74 2.48
C GLY A 179 -2.00 -7.91 1.64
N ARG A 180 -2.24 -6.59 1.57
CA ARG A 180 -1.34 -5.63 0.90
C ARG A 180 -0.48 -4.88 1.92
N ILE A 181 0.64 -4.31 1.47
CA ILE A 181 1.51 -3.47 2.30
C ILE A 181 0.81 -2.16 2.70
N SER A 182 -0.06 -1.62 1.81
CA SER A 182 -0.96 -0.49 2.11
C SER A 182 -1.97 -0.79 3.23
N ASP A 183 -2.19 -2.08 3.47
CA ASP A 183 -2.58 -2.78 4.70
C ASP A 183 -2.66 -1.94 5.99
N GLY A 184 -1.49 -1.47 6.40
CA GLY A 184 -1.32 -0.80 7.68
C GLY A 184 -1.84 0.64 7.69
N PHE A 185 -1.87 1.30 6.54
CA PHE A 185 -1.98 2.76 6.44
C PHE A 185 -3.40 3.24 6.12
N VAL A 186 -4.29 2.35 5.70
CA VAL A 186 -5.69 2.70 5.39
C VAL A 186 -6.56 2.39 6.60
N ALA A 187 -7.35 3.38 7.04
CA ALA A 187 -8.32 3.22 8.11
C ALA A 187 -9.38 2.17 7.75
N ARG A 188 -9.84 1.39 8.73
CA ARG A 188 -10.84 0.33 8.48
C ARG A 188 -12.14 0.92 7.92
N ALA A 189 -12.59 2.04 8.48
CA ALA A 189 -13.78 2.77 8.02
C ALA A 189 -13.72 3.17 6.54
N ALA A 190 -12.53 3.46 6.00
CA ALA A 190 -12.35 3.79 4.59
C ALA A 190 -12.40 2.57 3.66
N ARG A 191 -12.23 1.34 4.19
CA ARG A 191 -12.32 0.09 3.41
C ARG A 191 -13.68 -0.56 3.45
N ASP A 192 -14.39 -0.44 4.57
CA ASP A 192 -15.76 -0.96 4.71
C ASP A 192 -16.78 -0.11 3.93
N ALA A 193 -16.33 0.96 3.26
CA ALA A 193 -17.06 1.63 2.18
C ALA A 193 -17.16 0.71 0.94
N VAL A 194 -17.90 -0.39 1.09
CA VAL A 194 -18.40 -1.16 -0.05
C VAL A 194 -19.15 -0.17 -0.95
N PRO A 195 -18.84 -0.07 -2.25
CA PRO A 195 -19.56 0.82 -3.15
C PRO A 195 -21.06 0.58 -3.00
N PRO A 196 -21.86 1.62 -2.67
CA PRO A 196 -23.27 1.44 -2.40
C PRO A 196 -23.94 0.90 -3.66
N ARG A 197 -24.56 -0.28 -3.56
CA ARG A 197 -25.38 -0.81 -4.65
C ARG A 197 -26.75 -0.15 -4.56
N ILE A 198 -27.05 0.70 -5.54
CA ILE A 198 -28.29 1.46 -5.60
C ILE A 198 -29.21 0.76 -6.60
N ASP A 199 -30.33 0.26 -6.11
CA ASP A 199 -31.42 -0.30 -6.91
C ASP A 199 -32.60 0.68 -6.82
N ALA A 200 -32.97 1.33 -7.93
CA ALA A 200 -34.10 2.26 -7.97
C ALA A 200 -35.12 1.82 -9.00
N TRP A 201 -36.40 1.79 -8.62
CA TRP A 201 -37.50 1.45 -9.51
C TRP A 201 -38.75 2.29 -9.23
N VAL A 202 -39.58 2.46 -10.26
CA VAL A 202 -40.88 3.13 -10.18
C VAL A 202 -41.97 2.14 -10.52
N THR A 203 -43.00 2.08 -9.68
CA THR A 203 -44.18 1.23 -9.88
C THR A 203 -45.37 2.11 -10.26
N PRO A 204 -45.86 2.05 -11.51
CA PRO A 204 -47.05 2.77 -11.92
C PRO A 204 -48.31 2.29 -11.19
N PRO A 205 -49.38 3.11 -11.10
CA PRO A 205 -50.63 2.70 -10.49
C PRO A 205 -51.25 1.48 -11.20
N ALA A 206 -51.86 0.58 -10.43
CA ALA A 206 -52.37 -0.71 -10.94
C ALA A 206 -53.36 -0.57 -12.11
N TYR A 207 -54.18 0.49 -12.12
CA TYR A 207 -55.16 0.75 -13.18
C TYR A 207 -54.52 1.11 -14.54
N THR A 208 -53.22 1.45 -14.57
CA THR A 208 -52.52 1.79 -15.80
C THR A 208 -52.01 0.57 -16.57
N GLY A 209 -51.94 -0.60 -15.93
CA GLY A 209 -51.42 -1.84 -16.53
C GLY A 209 -49.96 -1.80 -16.97
N LYS A 210 -49.19 -0.76 -16.57
CA LYS A 210 -47.79 -0.58 -16.96
C LYS A 210 -46.85 -1.37 -16.04
N PRO A 211 -45.80 -2.03 -16.57
CA PRO A 211 -44.83 -2.74 -15.75
C PRO A 211 -43.94 -1.78 -14.93
N PRO A 212 -43.32 -2.25 -13.83
CA PRO A 212 -42.34 -1.46 -13.08
C PRO A 212 -41.13 -1.06 -13.92
N LEU A 213 -40.67 0.18 -13.75
CA LEU A 213 -39.54 0.74 -14.47
C LEU A 213 -38.30 0.79 -13.57
N PHE A 214 -37.24 0.05 -13.93
CA PHE A 214 -35.96 0.07 -13.20
C PHE A 214 -35.06 1.18 -13.73
N LEU A 215 -34.70 2.14 -12.88
CA LEU A 215 -33.93 3.33 -13.24
C LEU A 215 -32.43 3.07 -13.27
N THR A 216 -31.95 2.08 -12.51
CA THR A 216 -30.52 1.74 -12.38
C THR A 216 -30.07 0.61 -13.32
N ALA A 217 -30.97 0.09 -14.15
CA ALA A 217 -30.62 -0.90 -15.18
C ALA A 217 -29.76 -0.26 -16.28
N ASP A 218 -28.78 -1.00 -16.80
CA ASP A 218 -27.80 -0.49 -17.80
C ASP A 218 -28.47 0.14 -19.03
N ALA A 219 -29.62 -0.40 -19.46
CA ALA A 219 -30.38 0.13 -20.59
C ALA A 219 -30.98 1.54 -20.35
N ASN A 220 -31.17 1.91 -19.08
CA ASN A 220 -31.85 3.15 -18.67
C ASN A 220 -30.91 4.19 -18.07
N GLN A 221 -29.62 3.86 -17.85
CA GLN A 221 -28.63 4.79 -17.30
C GLN A 221 -28.36 6.02 -18.19
N ALA A 222 -28.60 5.91 -19.50
CA ALA A 222 -28.42 7.02 -20.46
C ALA A 222 -29.67 7.92 -20.60
N ALA A 223 -30.79 7.57 -19.98
CA ALA A 223 -32.02 8.35 -20.07
C ALA A 223 -31.96 9.58 -19.16
N ALA A 224 -32.03 10.77 -19.74
CA ALA A 224 -32.01 12.03 -19.00
C ALA A 224 -33.30 12.31 -18.23
N THR A 225 -34.45 11.80 -18.70
CA THR A 225 -35.77 12.03 -18.11
C THR A 225 -36.65 10.79 -18.25
N PHE A 226 -37.35 10.40 -17.17
CA PHE A 226 -38.27 9.27 -17.15
C PHE A 226 -39.73 9.74 -17.14
N THR A 227 -40.53 9.27 -18.09
CA THR A 227 -41.95 9.62 -18.16
C THR A 227 -42.81 8.58 -17.44
N VAL A 228 -43.53 8.99 -16.40
CA VAL A 228 -44.34 8.10 -15.55
C VAL A 228 -45.75 8.65 -15.31
N PRO A 229 -46.78 7.81 -15.11
CA PRO A 229 -48.11 8.30 -14.75
C PRO A 229 -48.14 8.99 -13.37
N GLN A 230 -49.05 9.94 -13.19
CA GLN A 230 -49.31 10.54 -11.89
C GLN A 230 -49.71 9.48 -10.85
N GLY A 231 -49.19 9.63 -9.63
CA GLY A 231 -49.47 8.71 -8.53
C GLY A 231 -48.60 7.45 -8.54
N SER A 232 -47.57 7.37 -9.39
CA SER A 232 -46.59 6.28 -9.37
C SER A 232 -45.77 6.28 -8.08
N ASP A 233 -45.49 5.10 -7.54
CA ASP A 233 -44.67 4.92 -6.34
C ASP A 233 -43.20 4.74 -6.73
N VAL A 234 -42.31 5.62 -6.28
CA VAL A 234 -40.87 5.47 -6.44
C VAL A 234 -40.29 4.75 -5.23
N SER A 235 -39.48 3.72 -5.48
CA SER A 235 -38.78 2.95 -4.46
C SER A 235 -37.28 2.92 -4.76
N LEU A 236 -36.49 3.28 -3.76
CA LEU A 236 -35.03 3.29 -3.86
C LEU A 236 -34.44 2.48 -2.72
N ARG A 237 -33.65 1.47 -3.06
CA ARG A 237 -32.98 0.59 -2.11
C ARG A 237 -31.48 0.76 -2.26
N VAL A 238 -30.83 1.14 -1.16
CA VAL A 238 -29.37 1.23 -1.06
C VAL A 238 -28.89 0.03 -0.25
N THR A 239 -28.03 -0.79 -0.85
CA THR A 239 -27.44 -1.98 -0.23
C THR A 239 -25.93 -1.81 -0.13
N GLY A 240 -25.41 -1.70 1.09
CA GLY A 240 -24.04 -1.22 1.32
C GLY A 240 -23.98 0.32 1.22
N GLY A 241 -23.08 0.94 1.98
CA GLY A 241 -23.01 2.40 2.11
C GLY A 241 -22.66 2.86 3.53
N SER A 242 -22.57 4.17 3.72
CA SER A 242 -22.26 4.81 5.00
C SER A 242 -23.38 4.61 6.03
N GLY A 243 -24.62 4.42 5.55
CA GLY A 243 -25.83 4.39 6.38
C GLY A 243 -26.36 5.80 6.71
N GLU A 244 -25.76 6.85 6.14
CA GLU A 244 -26.17 8.25 6.29
C GLU A 244 -26.83 8.79 5.01
N GLU A 245 -27.31 7.91 4.13
CA GLU A 245 -27.91 8.31 2.86
C GLU A 245 -29.22 9.07 3.08
N THR A 246 -29.41 10.15 2.32
CA THR A 246 -30.61 11.00 2.34
C THR A 246 -31.19 11.11 0.95
N LEU A 247 -32.52 11.01 0.85
CA LEU A 247 -33.25 11.12 -0.41
C LEU A 247 -34.08 12.39 -0.40
N SER A 248 -33.90 13.24 -1.42
CA SER A 248 -34.66 14.47 -1.60
C SER A 248 -35.33 14.49 -2.97
N PHE A 249 -36.58 14.94 -3.00
CA PHE A 249 -37.33 15.17 -4.23
C PHE A 249 -37.59 16.67 -4.39
N ALA A 250 -37.10 17.27 -5.48
CA ALA A 250 -37.31 18.67 -5.83
C ALA A 250 -38.35 18.78 -6.95
N ASP A 251 -39.46 19.46 -6.67
CA ASP A 251 -40.50 19.78 -7.66
C ASP A 251 -39.98 20.85 -8.66
N LYS A 252 -40.62 20.98 -9.83
CA LYS A 252 -40.32 22.01 -10.84
C LYS A 252 -40.35 23.44 -10.28
N ASP A 253 -41.10 23.65 -9.19
CA ASP A 253 -41.27 24.93 -8.51
C ASP A 253 -40.17 25.20 -7.45
N GLY A 254 -39.14 24.35 -7.38
CA GLY A 254 -37.98 24.52 -6.48
C GLY A 254 -38.22 24.06 -5.04
N ASN A 255 -39.39 23.50 -4.74
CA ASN A 255 -39.72 22.97 -3.42
C ASN A 255 -39.10 21.59 -3.23
N ALA A 256 -38.02 21.51 -2.44
CA ALA A 256 -37.40 20.25 -2.06
C ALA A 256 -38.11 19.62 -0.85
N ARG A 257 -38.50 18.36 -0.98
CA ARG A 257 -39.06 17.54 0.11
C ARG A 257 -38.10 16.39 0.42
N ALA A 258 -37.70 16.26 1.67
CA ALA A 258 -36.97 15.08 2.12
C ALA A 258 -37.92 13.88 2.20
N ILE A 259 -37.49 12.73 1.70
CA ILE A 259 -38.20 11.45 1.82
C ILE A 259 -37.50 10.66 2.91
N ASP A 260 -38.19 10.46 4.02
CA ASP A 260 -37.68 9.64 5.11
C ASP A 260 -37.61 8.16 4.70
N PRO A 261 -36.63 7.40 5.22
CA PRO A 261 -36.51 5.98 4.94
C PRO A 261 -37.76 5.22 5.41
N ALA A 262 -38.32 4.39 4.53
CA ALA A 262 -39.46 3.54 4.83
C ALA A 262 -38.97 2.20 5.40
N GLY A 263 -39.16 1.98 6.70
CA GLY A 263 -38.84 0.73 7.38
C GLY A 263 -38.42 0.94 8.84
N PRO A 264 -38.45 -0.08 9.69
CA PRO A 264 -37.91 0.03 11.04
C PRO A 264 -36.45 0.48 10.92
N GLN A 265 -36.09 1.57 11.61
CA GLN A 265 -34.69 1.96 11.85
C GLN A 265 -33.92 0.66 12.05
N ALA A 266 -33.02 0.31 11.13
CA ALA A 266 -32.31 -0.96 11.21
C ALA A 266 -31.73 -1.05 12.62
N ALA A 267 -32.28 -1.95 13.45
CA ALA A 267 -31.83 -2.13 14.81
C ALA A 267 -30.32 -2.33 14.73
N LYS A 268 -29.57 -1.59 15.55
CA LYS A 268 -28.10 -1.64 15.60
C LYS A 268 -27.67 -3.09 15.38
N PRO A 269 -27.00 -3.41 14.27
CA PRO A 269 -26.71 -4.81 13.98
C PRO A 269 -25.82 -5.34 15.10
N VAL A 270 -26.30 -6.36 15.81
CA VAL A 270 -25.55 -7.11 16.82
C VAL A 270 -24.55 -8.09 16.13
N SER A 271 -24.21 -7.83 14.87
CA SER A 271 -23.36 -8.66 14.03
C SER A 271 -22.69 -7.78 12.96
N THR A 272 -21.37 -7.78 12.96
CA THR A 272 -20.48 -6.91 12.15
C THR A 272 -20.40 -7.31 10.66
N ALA A 273 -21.36 -8.06 10.13
CA ALA A 273 -21.20 -8.68 8.79
C ALA A 273 -22.43 -8.61 7.86
N ALA A 274 -23.56 -8.04 8.28
CA ALA A 274 -24.70 -7.85 7.39
C ALA A 274 -24.60 -6.49 6.67
N PRO A 275 -24.75 -6.42 5.33
CA PRO A 275 -24.79 -5.16 4.61
C PRO A 275 -25.96 -4.32 5.13
N LYS A 276 -25.70 -3.06 5.48
CA LYS A 276 -26.76 -2.10 5.81
C LYS A 276 -27.64 -1.94 4.58
N VAL A 277 -28.94 -2.21 4.72
CA VAL A 277 -29.95 -2.00 3.69
C VAL A 277 -30.85 -0.86 4.14
N ARG A 278 -30.98 0.18 3.32
CA ARG A 278 -31.90 1.29 3.55
C ARG A 278 -32.84 1.43 2.37
N GLN A 279 -34.13 1.52 2.65
CA GLN A 279 -35.18 1.64 1.63
C GLN A 279 -35.91 2.97 1.81
N PHE A 280 -36.18 3.63 0.70
CA PHE A 280 -36.95 4.87 0.63
C PHE A 280 -38.13 4.65 -0.32
N THR A 281 -39.28 5.18 0.06
CA THR A 281 -40.50 5.10 -0.76
C THR A 281 -41.18 6.46 -0.78
N GLY A 282 -41.54 6.94 -1.98
CA GLY A 282 -42.21 8.21 -2.18
C GLY A 282 -43.25 8.13 -3.29
N LYS A 283 -44.18 9.08 -3.31
CA LYS A 283 -45.19 9.22 -4.39
C LYS A 283 -44.79 10.32 -5.36
N LEU A 284 -44.86 10.03 -6.66
CA LEU A 284 -44.62 10.98 -7.73
C LEU A 284 -45.95 11.63 -8.14
N THR A 285 -46.17 12.87 -7.69
CA THR A 285 -47.41 13.62 -7.96
C THR A 285 -47.28 14.69 -9.03
N GLY A 286 -46.05 15.07 -9.40
CA GLY A 286 -45.71 16.10 -10.38
C GLY A 286 -44.28 15.96 -10.86
N ASP A 287 -43.92 16.78 -11.86
CA ASP A 287 -42.58 16.79 -12.45
C ASP A 287 -41.51 17.17 -11.41
N GLY A 288 -40.35 16.53 -11.46
CA GLY A 288 -39.30 16.85 -10.50
C GLY A 288 -38.06 15.99 -10.62
N VAL A 289 -37.06 16.31 -9.80
CA VAL A 289 -35.78 15.61 -9.76
C VAL A 289 -35.62 14.93 -8.40
N LEU A 290 -35.30 13.65 -8.44
CA LEU A 290 -34.95 12.86 -7.26
C LEU A 290 -33.43 12.81 -7.14
N THR A 291 -32.92 13.27 -6.01
CA THR A 291 -31.49 13.28 -5.69
C THR A 291 -31.21 12.41 -4.47
N LEU A 292 -30.26 11.49 -4.61
CA LEU A 292 -29.72 10.68 -3.53
C LEU A 292 -28.34 11.20 -3.14
N LYS A 293 -28.15 11.52 -1.85
CA LYS A 293 -26.87 11.98 -1.29
C LYS A 293 -26.39 11.07 -0.18
N SER A 294 -25.08 10.94 -0.02
CA SER A 294 -24.43 10.37 1.16
C SER A 294 -23.44 11.38 1.72
N GLY A 295 -23.81 12.06 2.81
CA GLY A 295 -23.03 13.19 3.30
C GLY A 295 -23.02 14.35 2.28
N GLU A 296 -21.82 14.73 1.82
CA GLU A 296 -21.64 15.77 0.79
C GLU A 296 -21.60 15.22 -0.65
N ASP A 297 -21.48 13.90 -0.82
CA ASP A 297 -21.38 13.27 -2.14
C ASP A 297 -22.76 12.97 -2.73
N ASP A 298 -22.96 13.41 -3.98
CA ASP A 298 -24.15 13.08 -4.76
C ASP A 298 -24.00 11.68 -5.38
N LEU A 299 -24.84 10.73 -4.96
CA LEU A 299 -24.80 9.33 -5.39
C LEU A 299 -25.66 9.05 -6.63
N GLY A 300 -26.67 9.88 -6.90
CA GLY A 300 -27.55 9.68 -8.06
C GLY A 300 -28.61 10.76 -8.22
N HIS A 301 -29.00 11.00 -9.48
CA HIS A 301 -29.99 11.98 -9.88
C HIS A 301 -30.90 11.40 -10.97
N TRP A 302 -32.22 11.51 -10.78
CA TRP A 302 -33.21 11.05 -11.76
C TRP A 302 -34.29 12.11 -11.95
N ALA A 303 -34.47 12.57 -13.19
CA ALA A 303 -35.55 13.50 -13.54
C ALA A 303 -36.81 12.75 -13.99
N PHE A 304 -37.97 13.19 -13.51
CA PHE A 304 -39.27 12.62 -13.83
C PHE A 304 -40.18 13.63 -14.52
N ALA A 305 -40.84 13.18 -15.58
CA ALA A 305 -41.95 13.87 -16.23
C ALA A 305 -43.24 13.07 -15.96
N VAL A 306 -44.17 13.68 -15.22
CA VAL A 306 -45.39 13.04 -14.75
C VAL A 306 -46.55 13.33 -15.71
N ILE A 307 -47.15 12.28 -16.26
CA ILE A 307 -48.35 12.39 -17.09
C ILE A 307 -49.56 12.59 -16.19
N PRO A 308 -50.29 13.72 -16.27
CA PRO A 308 -51.48 13.96 -15.45
C PRO A 308 -52.58 12.94 -15.72
N ASP A 309 -53.22 12.47 -14.65
CA ASP A 309 -54.39 11.59 -14.77
C ASP A 309 -55.63 12.42 -15.13
N LYS A 310 -56.30 12.10 -16.24
CA LYS A 310 -57.52 12.78 -16.69
C LYS A 310 -58.67 11.77 -16.73
N PRO A 311 -59.83 12.09 -16.12
CA PRO A 311 -60.97 11.20 -16.15
C PRO A 311 -61.47 10.97 -17.60
N PRO A 312 -61.94 9.77 -17.94
CA PRO A 312 -62.44 9.48 -19.28
C PRO A 312 -63.68 10.34 -19.59
N ALA A 313 -63.68 10.99 -20.75
CA ALA A 313 -64.84 11.73 -21.23
C ALA A 313 -65.79 10.76 -21.95
N ILE A 314 -66.92 10.43 -21.32
CA ILE A 314 -67.99 9.66 -21.95
C ILE A 314 -68.74 10.60 -22.90
N ARG A 315 -68.61 10.37 -24.21
CA ARG A 315 -69.44 11.05 -25.22
C ARG A 315 -70.47 10.06 -25.74
N PHE A 316 -71.75 10.34 -25.51
CA PHE A 316 -72.83 9.56 -26.12
C PHE A 316 -72.82 9.76 -27.64
N ALA A 317 -72.60 8.68 -28.39
CA ALA A 317 -72.64 8.68 -29.84
C ALA A 317 -74.06 8.35 -30.31
N GLY A 318 -74.82 9.39 -30.69
CA GLY A 318 -76.06 9.27 -31.49
C GLY A 318 -77.35 9.09 -30.69
N GLY A 319 -78.29 10.03 -30.86
CA GLY A 319 -79.66 9.88 -30.40
C GLY A 319 -80.40 8.82 -31.21
N LEU A 320 -80.99 7.83 -30.54
CA LEU A 320 -81.86 6.83 -31.14
C LEU A 320 -83.17 7.48 -31.61
N SER A 321 -83.26 7.84 -32.89
CA SER A 321 -84.52 8.10 -33.56
C SER A 321 -84.96 6.84 -34.31
N GLY A 322 -86.08 6.27 -33.87
CA GLY A 322 -86.90 5.34 -34.66
C GLY A 322 -86.52 3.87 -34.63
N ILE A 323 -87.04 3.12 -33.65
CA ILE A 323 -87.43 1.71 -33.87
C ILE A 323 -88.78 1.49 -33.18
N THR A 324 -89.85 1.56 -33.97
CA THR A 324 -91.18 1.09 -33.57
C THR A 324 -91.15 -0.42 -33.47
N ALA A 325 -91.55 -0.92 -32.31
CA ALA A 325 -91.61 -2.34 -31.98
C ALA A 325 -92.51 -3.12 -32.94
N LYS A 326 -92.03 -4.28 -33.40
CA LYS A 326 -92.88 -5.38 -33.85
C LYS A 326 -92.34 -6.69 -33.28
N ALA A 327 -93.02 -7.18 -32.25
CA ALA A 327 -92.82 -8.52 -31.71
C ALA A 327 -93.49 -9.52 -32.66
N GLN A 328 -92.76 -10.56 -33.09
CA GLN A 328 -93.36 -11.79 -33.60
C GLN A 328 -92.35 -12.94 -33.48
N TRP A 329 -92.60 -13.84 -32.53
CA TRP A 329 -92.16 -15.25 -32.56
C TRP A 329 -93.09 -16.04 -33.51
N PRO A 330 -92.65 -17.10 -34.20
CA PRO A 330 -92.03 -18.31 -33.65
C PRO A 330 -90.62 -18.63 -34.16
#